data_AF-A0A6B2G1T8-F1
#
_entry.id   AF-A0A6B2G1T8-F1
#
_cell.length_a   1.000
_cell.length_b   1.000
_cell.length_c   1.000
_cell.angle_alpha   90.00
_cell.angle_beta   90.00
_cell.angle_gamma   90.00
#
_symmetry.space_group_name_H-M   'P 1'
#
loop_
_entity.id
_entity.type
_entity.pdbx_description
1 polymer ?
#
loop_
_entity_poly.entity_id
_entity_poly.type
_entity_poly.pdbx_seq_one_letter_code
_entity_poly.pdbx_strand_id
1 'polypeptide(L)'
;MSSKYDFKRVYSALSDRVKSTDIHPNEPWLLVGLYNGQVNIHNHESNTIIKSFDIGQVPVRSVAFITRKNWIVCASDDLYIRCFNYNTLEKIHNFEAHTDYIRNIIVHPIKSYIISCSDDMLIKVWDFEKRWECIQIFEGHHHYVMQIAINPKDQNQIASASLDKKIKIWQLSGFSKANFTLEGHEKGVNSVDYCHSADKPY
;
A
#
# COMPACT_ATOMS: atom_id res chain seq x y z
N MET A 1 -0.46 25.43 30.36
CA MET A 1 0.44 25.38 29.19
C MET A 1 -0.44 25.21 27.97
N SER A 2 -0.50 26.18 27.05
CA SER A 2 -1.20 25.96 25.78
C SER A 2 -0.42 24.93 24.96
N SER A 3 -1.12 23.96 24.40
CA SER A 3 -0.55 23.04 23.42
C SER A 3 0.12 23.84 22.29
N LYS A 4 1.33 23.46 21.89
CA LYS A 4 2.03 24.03 20.71
C LYS A 4 1.31 23.71 19.39
N TYR A 5 0.34 22.80 19.44
CA TYR A 5 -0.42 22.31 18.29
C TYR A 5 -1.93 22.46 18.51
N ASP A 6 -2.62 23.01 17.52
CA ASP A 6 -4.08 23.06 17.45
C ASP A 6 -4.55 22.02 16.43
N PHE A 7 -5.40 21.09 16.87
CA PHE A 7 -5.92 20.02 16.01
C PHE A 7 -7.39 20.29 15.67
N LYS A 8 -7.68 20.45 14.39
CA LYS A 8 -9.04 20.64 13.89
C LYS A 8 -9.45 19.42 13.06
N ARG A 9 -10.63 18.87 13.36
CA ARG A 9 -11.21 17.80 12.56
C ARG A 9 -11.66 18.38 11.21
N VAL A 10 -11.04 17.91 10.13
CA VAL A 10 -11.37 18.32 8.76
C VAL A 10 -12.54 17.51 8.20
N TYR A 11 -12.56 16.19 8.46
CA TYR A 11 -13.52 15.27 7.85
C TYR A 11 -13.88 14.12 8.81
N SER A 12 -15.13 13.66 8.73
CA SER A 12 -15.60 12.46 9.42
C SER A 12 -16.85 11.93 8.73
N ALA A 13 -16.88 10.63 8.44
CA ALA A 13 -18.05 9.95 7.92
C ALA A 13 -18.19 8.56 8.54
N LEU A 14 -19.42 8.09 8.63
CA LEU A 14 -19.71 6.70 9.02
C LEU A 14 -19.50 5.80 7.81
N SER A 15 -18.86 4.65 8.04
CA SER A 15 -18.66 3.60 7.05
C SER A 15 -18.55 2.26 7.74
N ASP A 16 -18.54 1.18 6.95
CA ASP A 16 -17.97 -0.08 7.41
C ASP A 16 -16.49 0.09 7.80
N ARG A 17 -15.92 -0.94 8.42
CA ARG A 17 -14.53 -0.91 8.90
C ARG A 17 -13.57 -0.53 7.77
N VAL A 18 -12.94 0.63 7.91
CA VAL A 18 -11.85 1.08 7.04
C VAL A 18 -10.61 0.23 7.29
N LYS A 19 -10.00 -0.26 6.21
CA LYS A 19 -8.81 -1.12 6.25
C LYS A 19 -7.56 -0.41 5.78
N SER A 20 -7.69 0.48 4.81
CA SER A 20 -6.59 1.28 4.28
C SER A 20 -7.13 2.58 3.72
N THR A 21 -6.28 3.60 3.73
CA THR A 21 -6.56 4.90 3.16
C THR A 21 -5.35 5.42 2.42
N ASP A 22 -5.58 6.23 1.38
CA ASP A 22 -4.54 7.01 0.71
C ASP A 22 -5.07 8.39 0.35
N ILE A 23 -4.20 9.40 0.31
CA ILE A 23 -4.59 10.80 0.05
C ILE A 23 -4.11 11.21 -1.32
N HIS A 24 -5.00 11.80 -2.11
CA HIS A 24 -4.59 12.35 -3.39
C HIS A 24 -3.70 13.59 -3.16
N PRO A 25 -2.50 13.69 -3.77
CA PRO A 25 -1.55 14.77 -3.52
C PRO A 25 -2.04 16.17 -3.92
N ASN A 26 -2.95 16.26 -4.90
CA ASN A 26 -3.37 17.53 -5.50
C ASN A 26 -4.88 17.80 -5.42
N GLU A 27 -5.67 16.82 -4.95
CA GLU A 27 -7.12 16.93 -4.90
C GLU A 27 -7.54 16.73 -3.45
N PRO A 28 -8.67 17.31 -2.99
CA PRO A 28 -9.16 17.13 -1.62
C PRO A 28 -9.79 15.73 -1.44
N TRP A 29 -9.11 14.69 -1.92
CA TRP A 29 -9.64 13.34 -2.04
C TRP A 29 -8.94 12.37 -1.10
N LEU A 30 -9.74 11.53 -0.46
CA LEU A 30 -9.33 10.41 0.38
C LEU A 30 -9.83 9.12 -0.27
N LEU A 31 -8.92 8.26 -0.68
CA LEU A 31 -9.22 6.90 -1.10
C LEU A 31 -9.37 6.02 0.13
N VAL A 32 -10.42 5.21 0.18
CA VAL A 32 -10.80 4.41 1.34
C VAL A 32 -11.11 2.98 0.89
N GLY A 33 -10.33 2.02 1.37
CA GLY A 33 -10.59 0.58 1.22
C GLY A 33 -11.34 0.02 2.42
N LEU A 34 -12.46 -0.66 2.17
CA LEU A 34 -13.38 -1.13 3.21
C LEU A 34 -13.35 -2.65 3.38
N TYR A 35 -13.69 -3.10 4.59
CA TYR A 35 -13.76 -4.53 4.94
C TYR A 35 -14.87 -5.27 4.19
N ASN A 36 -15.90 -4.57 3.72
CA ASN A 36 -17.04 -5.14 3.00
C ASN A 36 -16.78 -5.36 1.49
N GLY A 37 -15.59 -5.03 0.97
CA GLY A 37 -15.28 -5.13 -0.45
C GLY A 37 -15.50 -3.87 -1.27
N GLN A 38 -15.87 -2.75 -0.65
CA GLN A 38 -15.96 -1.47 -1.36
C GLN A 38 -14.66 -0.68 -1.31
N VAL A 39 -14.41 0.08 -2.39
CA VAL A 39 -13.42 1.15 -2.41
C VAL A 39 -14.11 2.45 -2.77
N ASN A 40 -13.91 3.49 -1.97
CA ASN A 40 -14.54 4.79 -2.15
C ASN A 40 -13.49 5.88 -2.29
N ILE A 41 -13.78 6.90 -3.11
CA ILE A 41 -13.08 8.17 -3.09
C ILE A 41 -14.01 9.19 -2.45
N HIS A 42 -13.57 9.73 -1.31
CA HIS A 42 -14.27 10.74 -0.56
C HIS A 42 -13.64 12.10 -0.86
N ASN A 43 -14.44 13.13 -1.09
CA ASN A 43 -13.97 14.51 -1.07
C ASN A 43 -14.13 15.06 0.36
N HIS A 44 -13.02 15.39 1.00
CA HIS A 44 -12.99 15.80 2.41
C HIS A 44 -13.33 17.28 2.63
N GLU A 45 -13.38 18.10 1.58
CA GLU A 45 -13.89 19.48 1.64
C GLU A 45 -15.41 19.50 1.52
N SER A 46 -15.97 18.79 0.54
CA SER A 46 -17.43 18.72 0.32
C SER A 46 -18.14 17.71 1.23
N ASN A 47 -17.37 16.92 2.00
CA ASN A 47 -17.87 15.84 2.85
C ASN A 47 -18.71 14.78 2.10
N THR A 48 -18.38 14.48 0.85
CA THR A 48 -19.16 13.54 0.02
C THR A 48 -18.32 12.39 -0.51
N ILE A 49 -18.96 11.24 -0.77
CA ILE A 49 -18.36 10.17 -1.58
C ILE A 49 -18.56 10.54 -3.05
N ILE A 50 -17.48 10.68 -3.80
CA ILE A 50 -17.51 11.12 -5.20
C ILE A 50 -17.37 9.97 -6.21
N LYS A 51 -16.78 8.85 -5.78
CA LYS A 51 -16.62 7.62 -6.56
C LYS A 51 -16.73 6.41 -5.64
N SER A 52 -17.31 5.32 -6.16
CA SER A 52 -17.41 4.04 -5.48
C SER A 52 -17.12 2.92 -6.46
N PHE A 53 -16.32 1.95 -6.03
CA PHE A 53 -15.92 0.77 -6.78
C PHE A 53 -16.29 -0.47 -5.97
N ASP A 54 -17.10 -1.35 -6.55
CA ASP A 54 -17.42 -2.64 -5.96
C ASP A 54 -16.35 -3.66 -6.39
N ILE A 55 -15.54 -4.10 -5.42
CA ILE A 55 -14.43 -5.03 -5.65
C ILE A 55 -14.88 -6.49 -5.43
N GLY A 56 -15.89 -6.72 -4.58
CA GLY A 56 -16.32 -8.04 -4.18
C GLY A 56 -16.93 -8.04 -2.78
N GLN A 57 -16.92 -9.19 -2.11
CA GLN A 57 -17.53 -9.40 -0.79
C GLN A 57 -16.50 -9.76 0.28
N VAL A 58 -15.24 -9.38 0.06
CA VAL A 58 -14.11 -9.69 0.92
C VAL A 58 -13.34 -8.40 1.25
N PRO A 59 -12.58 -8.36 2.36
CA PRO A 59 -11.87 -7.15 2.75
C PRO A 59 -10.91 -6.62 1.68
N VAL A 60 -10.98 -5.32 1.40
CA VAL A 60 -9.95 -4.60 0.63
C VAL A 60 -8.91 -4.07 1.61
N ARG A 61 -7.76 -4.74 1.71
CA ARG A 61 -6.75 -4.46 2.74
C ARG A 61 -5.86 -3.28 2.42
N SER A 62 -5.64 -3.00 1.14
CA SER A 62 -4.74 -1.92 0.72
C SER A 62 -5.30 -1.21 -0.49
N VAL A 63 -5.21 0.11 -0.47
CA VAL A 63 -5.54 0.99 -1.59
C VAL A 63 -4.43 2.01 -1.79
N ALA A 64 -4.19 2.43 -3.03
CA ALA A 64 -3.26 3.52 -3.33
C ALA A 64 -3.65 4.24 -4.62
N PHE A 65 -3.35 5.52 -4.71
CA PHE A 65 -3.41 6.29 -5.94
C PHE A 65 -2.17 6.05 -6.81
N ILE A 66 -2.40 6.00 -8.12
CA ILE A 66 -1.37 6.16 -9.14
C ILE A 66 -1.74 7.42 -9.93
N THR A 67 -1.51 8.58 -9.33
CA THR A 67 -1.97 9.88 -9.83
C THR A 67 -1.45 10.20 -11.22
N ARG A 68 -0.21 9.81 -11.53
CA ARG A 68 0.40 9.98 -12.87
C ARG A 68 -0.32 9.25 -14.00
N LYS A 69 -1.24 8.32 -13.69
CA LYS A 69 -2.08 7.60 -14.66
C LYS A 69 -3.58 7.87 -14.48
N ASN A 70 -3.94 8.68 -13.49
CA ASN A 70 -5.30 8.83 -13.00
C ASN A 70 -5.95 7.50 -12.56
N TRP A 71 -5.17 6.63 -11.91
CA TRP A 71 -5.65 5.34 -11.45
C TRP A 71 -5.70 5.23 -9.93
N ILE A 72 -6.51 4.27 -9.46
CA ILE A 72 -6.36 3.65 -8.15
C ILE A 72 -5.94 2.20 -8.33
N VAL A 73 -5.18 1.68 -7.37
CA VAL A 73 -4.89 0.25 -7.23
C VAL A 73 -5.40 -0.23 -5.87
N CYS A 74 -5.95 -1.44 -5.83
CA CYS A 74 -6.41 -2.05 -4.59
C CYS A 74 -6.10 -3.55 -4.53
N ALA A 75 -5.93 -4.05 -3.31
CA ALA A 75 -5.76 -5.46 -2.99
C ALA A 75 -6.82 -5.94 -2.02
N SER A 76 -7.31 -7.16 -2.25
CA SER A 76 -8.33 -7.80 -1.43
C SER A 76 -7.95 -9.22 -1.01
N ASP A 77 -8.70 -9.75 -0.05
CA ASP A 77 -8.49 -11.11 0.51
C ASP A 77 -8.84 -12.23 -0.46
N ASP A 78 -9.40 -11.91 -1.63
CA ASP A 78 -9.59 -12.85 -2.72
C ASP A 78 -8.31 -13.11 -3.53
N LEU A 79 -7.17 -12.54 -3.11
CA LEU A 79 -5.83 -12.73 -3.69
C LEU A 79 -5.54 -11.87 -4.93
N TYR A 80 -6.47 -11.00 -5.32
CA TYR A 80 -6.34 -10.19 -6.53
C TYR A 80 -5.83 -8.78 -6.26
N ILE A 81 -5.06 -8.28 -7.23
CA ILE A 81 -4.80 -6.85 -7.40
C ILE A 81 -5.67 -6.34 -8.54
N ARG A 82 -6.29 -5.19 -8.33
CA ARG A 82 -7.14 -4.52 -9.31
C ARG A 82 -6.75 -3.07 -9.48
N CYS A 83 -6.90 -2.58 -10.70
CA CYS A 83 -6.60 -1.21 -11.06
C CYS A 83 -7.78 -0.61 -11.82
N PHE A 84 -8.16 0.60 -11.45
CA PHE A 84 -9.26 1.34 -12.08
C PHE A 84 -8.83 2.75 -12.43
N ASN A 85 -9.34 3.28 -13.53
CA ASN A 85 -9.24 4.71 -13.82
C ASN A 85 -10.34 5.45 -13.04
N TYR A 86 -9.97 6.43 -12.22
CA TYR A 86 -10.96 7.13 -11.37
C TYR A 86 -11.76 8.22 -12.10
N ASN A 87 -11.35 8.58 -13.32
CA ASN A 87 -12.11 9.49 -14.19
C ASN A 87 -13.19 8.73 -14.96
N THR A 88 -12.85 7.56 -15.54
CA THR A 88 -13.77 6.77 -16.38
C THR A 88 -14.50 5.67 -15.60
N LEU A 89 -14.05 5.33 -14.39
CA LEU A 89 -14.49 4.18 -13.58
C LEU A 89 -14.20 2.81 -14.21
N GLU A 90 -13.48 2.78 -15.33
CA GLU A 90 -13.17 1.53 -16.02
C GLU A 90 -12.08 0.74 -15.29
N LYS A 91 -12.26 -0.58 -15.30
CA LYS A 91 -11.26 -1.52 -14.80
C LYS A 91 -10.14 -1.65 -15.82
N ILE A 92 -8.95 -1.20 -15.44
CA ILE A 92 -7.72 -1.25 -16.26
C ILE A 92 -7.11 -2.64 -16.24
N HIS A 93 -7.06 -3.24 -15.04
CA HIS A 93 -6.45 -4.56 -14.88
C HIS A 93 -6.98 -5.30 -13.65
N ASN A 94 -6.87 -6.63 -13.69
CA ASN A 94 -7.28 -7.55 -12.63
C ASN A 94 -6.53 -8.86 -12.79
N PHE A 95 -5.78 -9.26 -11.76
CA PHE A 95 -5.00 -10.50 -11.78
C PHE A 95 -4.82 -11.03 -10.36
N GLU A 96 -4.70 -12.35 -10.25
CA GLU A 96 -4.30 -13.03 -9.02
C GLU A 96 -2.82 -12.78 -8.79
N ALA A 97 -2.47 -12.06 -7.72
CA ALA A 97 -1.10 -11.61 -7.50
C ALA A 97 -0.32 -12.52 -6.53
N HIS A 98 -1.02 -13.09 -5.56
CA HIS A 98 -0.47 -13.88 -4.47
C HIS A 98 -1.31 -15.14 -4.25
N THR A 99 -0.78 -16.09 -3.50
CA THR A 99 -1.51 -17.33 -3.15
C THR A 99 -2.16 -17.27 -1.76
N ASP A 100 -2.05 -16.12 -1.08
CA ASP A 100 -2.68 -15.83 0.21
C ASP A 100 -2.92 -14.30 0.35
N TYR A 101 -3.59 -13.87 1.42
CA TYR A 101 -4.08 -12.50 1.60
C TYR A 101 -3.03 -11.43 1.37
N ILE A 102 -3.36 -10.45 0.53
CA ILE A 102 -2.48 -9.32 0.23
C ILE A 102 -2.64 -8.26 1.32
N ARG A 103 -1.58 -8.01 2.09
CA ARG A 103 -1.63 -7.12 3.26
C ARG A 103 -1.41 -5.67 2.92
N ASN A 104 -0.50 -5.39 2.00
CA ASN A 104 -0.14 -4.03 1.64
C ASN A 104 0.27 -3.93 0.17
N ILE A 105 -0.06 -2.79 -0.42
CA ILE A 105 0.37 -2.34 -1.74
C ILE A 105 0.94 -0.95 -1.58
N ILE A 106 2.12 -0.70 -2.17
CA ILE A 106 2.68 0.64 -2.35
C ILE A 106 3.01 0.88 -3.81
N VAL A 107 2.96 2.15 -4.20
CA VAL A 107 3.26 2.60 -5.57
C VAL A 107 4.63 3.25 -5.57
N HIS A 108 5.51 2.82 -6.46
CA HIS A 108 6.80 3.50 -6.61
C HIS A 108 6.56 4.92 -7.15
N PRO A 109 7.22 5.95 -6.57
CA PRO A 109 6.96 7.35 -6.94
C PRO A 109 7.36 7.69 -8.39
N ILE A 110 8.48 7.13 -8.88
CA ILE A 110 9.00 7.40 -10.23
C ILE A 110 8.77 6.24 -11.20
N LYS A 111 9.31 5.04 -10.92
CA LYS A 111 9.20 3.84 -11.75
C LYS A 111 7.74 3.37 -11.89
N SER A 112 7.43 2.63 -12.95
CA SER A 112 6.11 2.02 -13.22
C SER A 112 5.79 0.82 -12.32
N TYR A 113 6.21 0.86 -11.06
CA TYR A 113 6.11 -0.28 -10.16
C TYR A 113 4.97 -0.12 -9.16
N ILE A 114 4.28 -1.23 -8.96
CA ILE A 114 3.49 -1.51 -7.77
C ILE A 114 4.23 -2.62 -7.02
N ILE A 115 4.32 -2.50 -5.71
CA ILE A 115 4.95 -3.49 -4.85
C ILE A 115 3.88 -3.98 -3.90
N SER A 116 3.73 -5.29 -3.76
CA SER A 116 2.75 -5.92 -2.88
C SER A 116 3.41 -6.91 -1.92
N CYS A 117 2.83 -7.10 -0.75
CA CYS A 117 3.25 -8.11 0.21
C CYS A 117 2.06 -8.87 0.79
N SER A 118 2.28 -10.14 1.19
CA SER A 118 1.19 -11.07 1.48
C SER A 118 1.51 -12.03 2.64
N ASP A 119 0.45 -12.71 3.09
CA ASP A 119 0.50 -13.86 3.98
C ASP A 119 1.24 -15.06 3.36
N ASP A 120 1.41 -15.10 2.04
CA ASP A 120 2.26 -16.09 1.34
C ASP A 120 3.76 -15.90 1.61
N MET A 121 4.12 -14.95 2.48
CA MET A 121 5.47 -14.61 2.93
C MET A 121 6.33 -13.93 1.86
N LEU A 122 5.74 -13.57 0.72
CA LEU A 122 6.44 -12.95 -0.40
C LEU A 122 6.19 -11.44 -0.46
N ILE A 123 7.14 -10.76 -1.08
CA ILE A 123 6.98 -9.41 -1.60
C ILE A 123 7.20 -9.50 -3.11
N LYS A 124 6.28 -8.94 -3.90
CA LYS A 124 6.32 -8.99 -5.37
C LYS A 124 6.32 -7.58 -5.96
N VAL A 125 7.11 -7.40 -7.01
CA VAL A 125 7.18 -6.15 -7.78
C VAL A 125 6.53 -6.37 -9.14
N TRP A 126 5.57 -5.52 -9.48
CA TRP A 126 4.78 -5.59 -10.70
C TRP A 126 5.03 -4.34 -11.54
N ASP A 127 5.43 -4.51 -12.80
CA ASP A 127 5.62 -3.39 -13.72
C ASP A 127 4.39 -3.20 -14.60
N PHE A 128 3.58 -2.18 -14.29
CA PHE A 128 2.31 -1.94 -14.98
C PHE A 128 2.49 -1.42 -16.41
N GLU A 129 3.66 -0.92 -16.80
CA GLU A 129 3.97 -0.57 -18.20
C GLU A 129 4.50 -1.79 -18.98
N LYS A 130 5.00 -2.82 -18.29
CA LYS A 130 5.33 -4.13 -18.87
C LYS A 130 4.20 -5.14 -18.69
N ARG A 131 2.97 -4.72 -19.01
CA ARG A 131 1.77 -5.58 -18.96
C ARG A 131 1.56 -6.25 -17.59
N TRP A 132 1.88 -5.54 -16.51
CA TRP A 132 1.73 -6.05 -15.14
C TRP A 132 2.57 -7.29 -14.85
N GLU A 133 3.70 -7.45 -15.53
CA GLU A 133 4.65 -8.55 -15.29
C GLU A 133 5.20 -8.50 -13.86
N CYS A 134 5.29 -9.67 -13.21
CA CYS A 134 6.02 -9.82 -11.96
C CYS A 134 7.52 -9.83 -12.26
N ILE A 135 8.19 -8.70 -12.08
CA ILE A 135 9.60 -8.54 -12.47
C ILE A 135 10.57 -8.92 -11.35
N GLN A 136 10.09 -9.04 -10.11
CA GLN A 136 10.92 -9.40 -8.97
C GLN A 136 10.06 -10.00 -7.84
N ILE A 137 10.60 -11.03 -7.20
CA ILE A 137 10.05 -11.65 -5.99
C ILE A 137 11.13 -11.61 -4.92
N PHE A 138 10.78 -11.16 -3.72
CA PHE A 138 11.65 -11.22 -2.55
C PHE A 138 11.19 -12.34 -1.63
N GLU A 139 12.12 -13.23 -1.32
CA GLU A 139 11.93 -14.39 -0.44
C GLU A 139 12.82 -14.25 0.79
N GLY A 140 12.35 -14.76 1.94
CA GLY A 140 13.15 -14.88 3.16
C GLY A 140 12.47 -14.43 4.44
N HIS A 141 11.26 -13.89 4.39
CA HIS A 141 10.38 -13.86 5.55
C HIS A 141 9.81 -15.26 5.81
N HIS A 142 9.54 -15.57 7.08
CA HIS A 142 9.03 -16.88 7.52
C HIS A 142 7.63 -16.81 8.14
N HIS A 143 6.96 -15.68 7.93
CA HIS A 143 5.57 -15.43 8.30
C HIS A 143 5.06 -14.26 7.47
N TYR A 144 3.76 -14.01 7.56
CA TYR A 144 3.02 -12.93 6.91
C TYR A 144 3.79 -11.62 6.86
N VAL A 145 3.91 -11.05 5.66
CA VAL A 145 4.50 -9.74 5.46
C VAL A 145 3.38 -8.71 5.56
N MET A 146 3.38 -7.95 6.64
CA MET A 146 2.26 -7.09 7.06
C MET A 146 2.26 -5.73 6.38
N GLN A 147 3.44 -5.17 6.12
CA GLN A 147 3.58 -3.86 5.48
C GLN A 147 4.93 -3.74 4.78
N ILE A 148 4.95 -2.93 3.72
CA ILE A 148 6.16 -2.50 3.02
C ILE A 148 6.21 -0.97 2.94
N ALA A 149 7.42 -0.42 2.92
CA ALA A 149 7.65 1.02 2.78
C ALA A 149 8.84 1.26 1.85
N ILE A 150 8.73 2.25 0.96
CA ILE A 150 9.85 2.71 0.12
C ILE A 150 10.65 3.73 0.92
N ASN A 151 11.98 3.61 0.89
CA ASN A 151 12.86 4.62 1.46
C ASN A 151 12.75 5.92 0.63
N PRO A 152 12.32 7.06 1.22
CA PRO A 152 12.14 8.30 0.47
C PRO A 152 13.47 8.92 0.01
N LYS A 153 14.59 8.58 0.66
CA LYS A 153 15.95 9.08 0.34
C LYS A 153 16.66 8.23 -0.71
N ASP A 154 16.43 6.92 -0.69
CA ASP A 154 16.88 5.97 -1.72
C ASP A 154 15.68 5.14 -2.19
N GLN A 155 15.01 5.61 -3.23
CA GLN A 155 13.79 4.97 -3.72
C GLN A 155 14.03 3.57 -4.32
N ASN A 156 15.28 3.15 -4.47
CA ASN A 156 15.61 1.79 -4.86
C ASN A 156 15.56 0.81 -3.67
N GLN A 157 15.48 1.31 -2.44
CA GLN A 157 15.42 0.51 -1.22
C GLN A 157 13.99 0.45 -0.68
N ILE A 158 13.59 -0.73 -0.22
CA ILE A 158 12.33 -0.93 0.51
C ILE A 158 12.58 -1.63 1.85
N ALA A 159 11.74 -1.34 2.83
CA ALA A 159 11.65 -2.10 4.07
C ALA A 159 10.37 -2.93 4.08
N SER A 160 10.39 -4.06 4.78
CA SER A 160 9.21 -4.88 5.05
C SER A 160 9.12 -5.26 6.52
N ALA A 161 7.91 -5.21 7.06
CA ALA A 161 7.56 -5.68 8.40
C ALA A 161 6.85 -7.03 8.30
N SER A 162 7.24 -8.00 9.13
CA SER A 162 6.61 -9.32 9.16
C SER A 162 6.31 -9.78 10.58
N LEU A 163 5.32 -10.67 10.67
CA LEU A 163 5.01 -11.40 11.90
C LEU A 163 6.10 -12.41 12.28
N ASP A 164 7.12 -12.62 11.43
CA ASP A 164 8.34 -13.35 11.79
C ASP A 164 9.25 -12.57 12.76
N LYS A 165 8.77 -11.40 13.20
CA LYS A 165 9.39 -10.48 14.18
C LYS A 165 10.54 -9.66 13.62
N LYS A 166 10.76 -9.72 12.30
CA LYS A 166 11.86 -9.04 11.64
C LYS A 166 11.37 -7.90 10.77
N ILE A 167 12.22 -6.88 10.66
CA ILE A 167 12.15 -5.93 9.54
C ILE A 167 13.30 -6.29 8.59
N LYS A 168 13.01 -6.40 7.29
CA LYS A 168 14.02 -6.67 6.28
C LYS A 168 14.14 -5.50 5.32
N ILE A 169 15.38 -5.21 4.92
CA ILE A 169 15.70 -4.15 3.96
C ILE A 169 16.13 -4.81 2.65
N TRP A 170 15.57 -4.35 1.55
CA TRP A 170 15.73 -4.94 0.22
C TRP A 170 16.12 -3.88 -0.80
N GLN A 171 16.71 -4.32 -1.92
CA GLN A 171 16.98 -3.46 -3.08
C GLN A 171 16.13 -3.92 -4.27
N LEU A 172 15.45 -2.96 -4.90
CA LEU A 172 14.66 -3.13 -6.13
C LEU A 172 15.54 -3.36 -7.37
N SER A 173 16.86 -3.28 -7.23
CA SER A 173 17.82 -3.66 -8.26
C SER A 173 18.78 -4.70 -7.70
N GLY A 174 18.97 -5.80 -8.45
CA GLY A 174 19.94 -6.83 -8.09
C GLY A 174 19.28 -8.07 -7.49
N PHE A 175 19.92 -8.64 -6.46
CA PHE A 175 19.52 -9.94 -5.91
C PHE A 175 18.27 -9.85 -5.02
N SER A 176 17.43 -10.88 -5.07
CA SER A 176 16.23 -11.04 -4.23
C SER A 176 16.50 -11.34 -2.74
N LYS A 177 17.70 -11.05 -2.23
CA LYS A 177 18.07 -11.28 -0.83
C LYS A 177 17.98 -9.99 -0.03
N ALA A 178 17.59 -10.09 1.23
CA ALA A 178 17.61 -8.94 2.13
C ALA A 178 19.06 -8.48 2.35
N ASN A 179 19.29 -7.19 2.18
CA ASN A 179 20.58 -6.54 2.46
C ASN A 179 20.84 -6.45 3.97
N PHE A 180 19.78 -6.25 4.74
CA PHE A 180 19.86 -6.11 6.18
C PHE A 180 18.60 -6.66 6.84
N THR A 181 18.75 -7.14 8.07
CA THR A 181 17.65 -7.66 8.89
C THR A 181 17.76 -7.03 10.28
N LEU A 182 16.68 -6.39 10.70
CA LEU A 182 16.51 -5.83 12.02
C LEU A 182 15.71 -6.81 12.87
N GLU A 183 16.16 -7.02 14.10
CA GLU A 183 15.55 -7.90 15.09
C GLU A 183 15.36 -7.12 16.40
N GLY A 184 14.39 -7.52 17.21
CA GLY A 184 14.11 -6.87 18.51
C GLY A 184 12.64 -6.91 18.94
N HIS A 185 11.72 -7.19 18.01
CA HIS A 185 10.32 -7.44 18.36
C HIS A 185 10.11 -8.89 18.84
N GLU A 186 9.20 -9.11 19.79
CA GLU A 186 8.96 -10.45 20.35
C GLU A 186 7.71 -11.15 19.81
N LYS A 187 6.73 -10.40 19.29
CA LYS A 187 5.40 -10.92 18.90
C LYS A 187 5.10 -10.82 17.39
N GLY A 188 5.82 -9.98 16.66
CA GLY A 188 5.61 -9.70 15.23
C GLY A 188 5.66 -8.20 14.96
N VAL A 189 5.88 -7.82 13.70
CA VAL A 189 5.92 -6.43 13.25
C VAL A 189 4.76 -6.18 12.30
N ASN A 190 3.84 -5.29 12.70
CA ASN A 190 2.65 -4.97 11.92
C ASN A 190 2.88 -3.82 10.93
N SER A 191 3.84 -2.94 11.21
CA SER A 191 4.03 -1.71 10.47
C SER A 191 5.49 -1.29 10.44
N VAL A 192 5.88 -0.69 9.33
CA VAL A 192 7.21 -0.09 9.11
C VAL A 192 7.02 1.18 8.30
N ASP A 193 7.81 2.20 8.60
CA ASP A 193 7.87 3.43 7.84
C ASP A 193 9.29 4.04 7.92
N TYR A 194 9.63 4.90 6.96
CA TYR A 194 10.89 5.62 6.94
C TYR A 194 10.71 7.04 7.46
N CYS A 195 11.73 7.57 8.13
CA CYS A 195 11.74 8.98 8.49
C CYS A 195 11.85 9.85 7.23
N HIS A 196 10.88 10.74 7.02
CA HIS A 196 10.89 11.70 5.92
C HIS A 196 11.75 12.95 6.16
N SER A 197 12.32 13.12 7.36
CA SER A 197 13.20 14.25 7.68
C SER A 197 14.59 14.06 7.06
N ALA A 198 15.12 15.12 6.44
CA ALA A 198 16.48 15.13 5.90
C ALA A 198 17.55 14.91 6.99
N ASP A 199 17.25 15.25 8.25
CA ASP A 199 18.26 15.44 9.30
C ASP A 199 18.72 14.14 10.01
N LYS A 200 18.03 13.01 9.77
CA LYS A 200 18.41 11.73 10.38
C LYS A 200 18.55 10.63 9.32
N PRO A 201 19.75 10.03 9.16
CA PRO A 201 20.00 9.01 8.15
C PRO A 201 19.57 7.58 8.57
N TYR A 202 19.00 7.42 9.77
CA TYR A 202 18.62 6.13 10.35
C TYR A 202 17.10 5.98 10.44
#